data_AF-A0A2C9LDR7-F1
#
_entry.id   AF-A0A2C9LDR7-F1
#
_cell.length_a   1.000
_cell.length_b   1.000
_cell.length_c   1.000
_cell.angle_alpha   90.00
_cell.angle_beta   90.00
_cell.angle_gamma   90.00
#
_symmetry.space_group_name_H-M   'P 1'
#
loop_
_entity.id
_entity.type
_entity.pdbx_description
1 polymer ?
#
loop_
_entity_poly.entity_id
_entity_poly.type
_entity_poly.pdbx_seq_one_letter_code
_entity_poly.pdbx_strand_id
1 'polypeptide(L)'
;MNSVNLIVLSAFIVYGVSAISCPRCTNENDWQTCTGTQTCGAGDDTCQLEIDNNNNDRYKLIYHCTHSQNCHDEHETQHCDINLNGHCQFCCDSIASCKTQREGIFDTCELEFCP
;
A
#
# COMPACT_ATOMS: atom_id res chain seq x y z
N MET A 1 58.62 -7.12 19.07
CA MET A 1 57.32 -7.05 19.77
C MET A 1 56.39 -6.28 18.86
N ASN A 2 55.53 -6.98 18.11
CA ASN A 2 54.65 -6.36 17.11
C ASN A 2 53.26 -6.22 17.73
N SER A 3 52.88 -4.99 18.04
CA SER A 3 51.57 -4.65 18.59
C SER A 3 50.56 -4.58 17.45
N VAL A 4 49.68 -5.58 17.35
CA VAL A 4 48.56 -5.58 16.40
C VAL A 4 47.42 -4.81 17.07
N ASN A 5 47.22 -3.55 16.69
CA ASN A 5 46.08 -2.74 17.13
C ASN A 5 44.82 -3.23 16.40
N LEU A 6 43.95 -3.91 17.13
CA LEU A 6 42.65 -4.35 16.64
C LEU A 6 41.67 -3.18 16.77
N ILE A 7 41.41 -2.47 15.68
CA ILE A 7 40.37 -1.44 15.62
C ILE A 7 39.02 -2.16 15.54
N VAL A 8 38.31 -2.21 16.67
CA VAL A 8 36.93 -2.71 16.72
C VAL A 8 36.02 -1.59 16.19
N LEU A 9 35.66 -1.67 14.92
CA LEU A 9 34.60 -0.86 14.31
C LEU A 9 33.26 -1.37 14.85
N SER A 10 32.75 -0.72 15.89
CA SER A 10 31.38 -0.90 16.37
C SER A 10 30.41 -0.41 15.31
N ALA A 11 29.88 -1.34 14.51
CA ALA A 11 28.75 -1.09 13.63
C ALA A 11 27.52 -0.78 14.51
N PHE A 12 27.20 0.50 14.69
CA PHE A 12 25.91 0.91 15.22
C PHE A 12 24.85 0.57 14.17
N ILE A 13 24.11 -0.52 14.39
CA ILE A 13 22.88 -0.78 13.66
C ILE A 13 21.86 0.24 14.17
N VAL A 14 21.78 1.38 13.49
CA VAL A 14 20.66 2.30 13.65
C VAL A 14 19.48 1.57 13.02
N TYR A 15 18.67 0.91 13.86
CA TYR A 15 17.33 0.49 13.49
C TYR A 15 16.50 1.75 13.28
N GLY A 16 16.67 2.37 12.11
CA GLY A 16 15.78 3.43 11.66
C GLY A 16 14.41 2.80 11.51
N VAL A 17 13.48 3.15 12.40
CA VAL A 17 12.05 2.98 12.17
C VAL A 17 11.75 3.73 10.89
N SER A 18 11.78 3.00 9.78
CA SER A 18 11.65 3.58 8.46
C SER A 18 10.20 3.95 8.33
N ALA A 19 9.88 5.23 8.49
CA ALA A 19 8.54 5.72 8.21
C ALA A 19 8.25 5.40 6.74
N ILE A 20 7.42 4.40 6.50
CA ILE A 20 6.92 4.06 5.16
C ILE A 20 6.10 5.24 4.63
N SER A 21 6.05 5.38 3.31
CA SER A 21 5.16 6.33 2.66
C SER A 21 4.12 5.57 1.85
N CYS A 22 2.85 5.90 2.05
CA CYS A 22 1.75 5.33 1.31
C CYS A 22 1.25 6.30 0.23
N PRO A 23 0.67 5.80 -0.88
CA PRO A 23 0.01 6.67 -1.84
C PRO A 23 -1.14 7.44 -1.19
N ARG A 24 -1.51 8.56 -1.80
CA ARG A 24 -2.67 9.35 -1.39
C ARG A 24 -3.39 9.87 -2.63
N CYS A 25 -4.71 9.74 -2.60
CA CYS A 25 -5.61 10.24 -3.64
C CYS A 25 -6.02 11.68 -3.35
N THR A 26 -6.06 12.51 -4.40
CA THR A 26 -6.66 13.85 -4.31
C THR A 26 -8.18 13.78 -4.41
N ASN A 27 -8.69 12.79 -5.16
CA ASN A 27 -10.10 12.44 -5.25
C ASN A 27 -10.24 10.92 -5.07
N GLU A 28 -10.92 10.49 -4.01
CA GLU A 28 -11.11 9.08 -3.69
C GLU A 28 -11.98 8.34 -4.73
N ASN A 29 -12.75 9.05 -5.55
CA ASN A 29 -13.59 8.44 -6.60
C ASN A 29 -12.87 8.35 -7.96
N ASP A 30 -11.58 8.68 -8.01
CA ASP A 30 -10.76 8.65 -9.22
C ASP A 30 -9.37 8.12 -8.89
N TRP A 31 -9.16 6.84 -9.23
CA TRP A 31 -7.93 6.10 -8.95
C TRP A 31 -6.70 6.75 -9.61
N GLN A 32 -6.86 7.51 -10.69
CA GLN A 32 -5.77 8.18 -11.39
C GLN A 32 -5.21 9.36 -10.60
N THR A 33 -5.98 9.91 -9.65
CA THR A 33 -5.54 11.02 -8.80
C THR A 33 -4.65 10.59 -7.62
N CYS A 34 -4.44 9.28 -7.46
CA CYS A 34 -3.64 8.66 -6.41
C CYS A 34 -2.15 8.67 -6.74
N THR A 35 -1.64 9.85 -7.05
CA THR A 35 -0.24 10.14 -7.41
C THR A 35 0.55 10.82 -6.29
N GLY A 36 -0.15 11.36 -5.29
CA GLY A 36 0.46 11.90 -4.09
C GLY A 36 0.94 10.81 -3.14
N THR A 37 1.67 11.22 -2.11
CA THR A 37 2.16 10.33 -1.05
C THR A 37 1.95 10.97 0.31
N GLN A 38 1.78 10.13 1.34
CA GLN A 38 1.73 10.54 2.73
C GLN A 38 2.73 9.72 3.54
N THR A 39 3.46 10.38 4.43
CA THR A 39 4.36 9.71 5.38
C THR A 39 3.55 9.11 6.51
N CYS A 40 3.79 7.84 6.81
CA CYS A 40 3.09 7.13 7.87
C CYS A 40 3.68 7.40 9.26
N GLY A 41 2.89 7.12 10.29
CA GLY A 41 3.26 7.35 11.67
C GLY A 41 4.30 6.36 12.18
N ALA A 42 4.81 6.61 13.38
CA ALA A 42 5.66 5.64 14.06
C ALA A 42 4.82 4.40 14.44
N GLY A 43 5.15 3.25 13.86
CA GLY A 43 4.45 1.98 14.10
C GLY A 43 3.76 1.42 12.86
N ASP A 44 3.53 2.24 11.84
CA ASP A 44 3.03 1.77 10.55
C ASP A 44 4.20 1.27 9.69
N ASP A 45 4.06 0.08 9.14
CA ASP A 45 5.05 -0.58 8.29
C ASP A 45 4.46 -1.07 6.96
N THR A 46 3.15 -0.95 6.75
CA THR A 46 2.49 -1.28 5.49
C THR A 46 1.43 -0.23 5.10
N CYS A 47 0.99 -0.31 3.84
CA CYS A 47 -0.13 0.45 3.32
C CYS A 47 -1.30 -0.48 3.04
N GLN A 48 -2.47 -0.10 3.54
CA GLN A 48 -3.73 -0.76 3.23
C GLN A 48 -4.49 0.05 2.18
N LEU A 49 -4.83 -0.60 1.08
CA LEU A 49 -5.70 -0.09 0.03
C LEU A 49 -7.11 -0.61 0.27
N GLU A 50 -8.05 0.31 0.46
CA GLU A 50 -9.47 0.03 0.62
C GLU A 50 -10.23 0.54 -0.61
N ILE A 51 -11.09 -0.32 -1.16
CA ILE A 51 -11.96 -0.01 -2.30
C ILE A 51 -13.38 -0.38 -1.92
N ASP A 52 -14.23 0.62 -1.76
CA ASP A 52 -15.66 0.46 -1.52
C ASP A 52 -16.44 0.76 -2.79
N ASN A 53 -17.17 -0.21 -3.34
CA ASN A 53 -18.19 0.06 -4.35
C ASN A 53 -19.58 0.16 -3.72
N ASN A 54 -20.08 1.38 -3.62
CA ASN A 54 -21.45 1.66 -3.18
C ASN A 54 -22.38 1.73 -4.38
N ASN A 55 -23.12 0.65 -4.70
CA ASN A 55 -24.43 0.47 -5.41
C ASN A 55 -24.95 1.53 -6.42
N ASN A 56 -24.13 2.46 -6.87
CA ASN A 56 -24.46 3.67 -7.63
C ASN A 56 -23.32 3.96 -8.63
N ASP A 57 -22.64 2.90 -9.07
CA ASP A 57 -21.52 2.89 -10.03
C ASP A 57 -20.36 3.81 -9.63
N ARG A 58 -20.16 4.02 -8.33
CA ARG A 58 -19.05 4.80 -7.80
C ARG A 58 -18.28 3.96 -6.80
N TYR A 59 -17.03 3.71 -7.13
CA TYR A 59 -16.05 3.21 -6.18
C TYR A 59 -15.42 4.37 -5.42
N LYS A 60 -15.06 4.11 -4.17
CA LYS A 60 -14.26 4.99 -3.34
C LYS A 60 -12.97 4.26 -3.00
N LEU A 61 -11.84 4.91 -3.22
CA LEU A 61 -10.51 4.36 -3.03
C LEU A 61 -9.76 5.15 -1.97
N ILE A 62 -9.26 4.46 -0.95
CA ILE A 62 -8.58 5.06 0.19
C ILE A 62 -7.31 4.27 0.49
N TYR A 63 -6.23 4.98 0.80
CA TYR A 63 -5.00 4.39 1.31
C TYR A 63 -4.82 4.76 2.79
N HIS A 64 -4.63 3.74 3.62
CA HIS A 64 -4.37 3.85 5.04
C HIS A 64 -2.95 3.42 5.34
N CYS A 65 -2.28 4.14 6.25
CA CYS A 65 -1.10 3.64 6.91
C CYS A 65 -1.55 2.70 8.01
N THR A 66 -1.00 1.49 8.06
CA THR A 66 -1.36 0.50 9.08
C THR A 66 -0.16 -0.39 9.40
N HIS A 67 -0.36 -1.27 10.37
CA HIS A 67 0.59 -2.32 10.69
C HIS A 67 0.32 -3.56 9.83
N SER A 68 1.38 -4.22 9.35
CA SER A 68 1.34 -5.41 8.50
C SER A 68 0.44 -6.52 9.07
N GLN A 69 0.48 -6.73 10.38
CA GLN A 69 -0.39 -7.68 11.08
C GLN A 69 -1.87 -7.34 10.86
N ASN A 70 -2.29 -6.08 11.07
CA ASN A 70 -3.68 -5.67 10.89
C ASN A 70 -4.12 -5.86 9.42
N CYS A 71 -3.26 -5.47 8.48
CA CYS A 71 -3.61 -5.56 7.07
C CYS A 71 -3.83 -7.01 6.61
N HIS A 72 -2.94 -7.94 6.99
CA HIS A 72 -3.04 -9.34 6.58
C HIS A 72 -4.06 -10.14 7.41
N ASP A 73 -4.26 -9.81 8.68
CA ASP A 73 -5.20 -10.51 9.56
C ASP A 73 -6.67 -10.11 9.29
N GLU A 74 -6.93 -8.89 8.81
CA GLU A 74 -8.29 -8.36 8.59
C GLU A 74 -8.94 -8.79 7.25
N HIS A 75 -8.49 -9.90 6.66
CA HIS A 75 -8.99 -10.47 5.39
C HIS A 75 -8.59 -9.67 4.14
N GLU A 76 -7.29 -9.68 3.82
CA GLU A 76 -6.82 -9.30 2.50
C GLU A 76 -7.63 -10.01 1.40
N THR A 77 -8.25 -9.20 0.55
CA THR A 77 -9.13 -9.65 -0.51
C THR A 77 -8.27 -10.22 -1.64
N GLN A 78 -8.38 -11.52 -1.90
CA GLN A 78 -7.60 -12.13 -2.98
C GLN A 78 -8.07 -11.71 -4.38
N HIS A 79 -9.35 -11.36 -4.51
CA HIS A 79 -9.95 -10.94 -5.76
C HIS A 79 -11.01 -9.87 -5.51
N CYS A 80 -10.84 -8.70 -6.14
CA CYS A 80 -11.80 -7.61 -6.07
C CYS A 80 -12.49 -7.46 -7.42
N ASP A 81 -13.81 -7.65 -7.45
CA ASP A 81 -14.62 -7.27 -8.60
C ASP A 81 -15.23 -5.90 -8.32
N ILE A 82 -14.65 -4.86 -8.94
CA ILE A 82 -15.13 -3.48 -8.80
C ILE A 82 -16.47 -3.23 -9.48
N ASN A 83 -17.03 -4.18 -10.22
CA ASN A 83 -18.35 -4.06 -10.86
C ASN A 83 -19.46 -4.69 -10.02
N LEU A 84 -19.11 -5.53 -9.05
CA LEU A 84 -20.02 -6.06 -8.06
C LEU A 84 -19.95 -5.17 -6.81
N ASN A 85 -21.10 -4.90 -6.19
CA ASN A 85 -21.11 -4.25 -4.89
C ASN A 85 -20.24 -5.03 -3.92
N GLY A 86 -19.21 -4.38 -3.40
CA GLY A 86 -18.17 -5.06 -2.66
C GLY A 86 -17.27 -4.06 -1.94
N HIS A 87 -16.64 -4.58 -0.90
CA HIS A 87 -15.56 -3.94 -0.18
C HIS A 87 -14.33 -4.80 -0.39
N CYS A 88 -13.26 -4.19 -0.87
CA CYS A 88 -12.00 -4.87 -1.12
C CYS A 88 -10.88 -4.21 -0.35
N GLN A 89 -10.07 -5.03 0.29
CA GLN A 89 -8.92 -4.61 1.07
C GLN A 89 -7.66 -5.29 0.55
N PHE A 90 -6.61 -4.52 0.32
CA PHE A 90 -5.32 -5.03 -0.13
C PHE A 90 -4.16 -4.45 0.66
N CYS A 91 -3.06 -5.19 0.75
CA CYS A 91 -1.86 -4.79 1.47
C CYS A 91 -0.71 -4.56 0.52
N CYS A 92 0.06 -3.49 0.74
CA CYS A 92 1.22 -3.17 -0.08
C CYS A 92 2.29 -2.43 0.72
N ASP A 93 3.55 -2.89 0.60
CA ASP A 93 4.65 -2.40 1.45
C ASP A 93 5.50 -1.30 0.79
N SER A 94 5.08 -0.82 -0.38
CA SER A 94 5.78 0.28 -1.08
C SER A 94 4.85 0.99 -2.05
N ILE A 95 5.15 2.27 -2.32
CA ILE A 95 4.43 3.08 -3.32
C ILE A 95 4.33 2.36 -4.67
N ALA A 96 5.42 1.73 -5.11
CA ALA A 96 5.44 1.00 -6.37
C ALA A 96 4.52 -0.22 -6.35
N SER A 97 4.57 -1.04 -5.29
CA SER A 97 3.67 -2.19 -5.14
C SER A 97 2.20 -1.76 -5.10
N CYS A 98 1.88 -0.73 -4.30
CA CYS A 98 0.53 -0.17 -4.18
C CYS A 98 0.00 0.37 -5.51
N LYS A 99 0.88 0.96 -6.32
CA LYS A 99 0.53 1.46 -7.65
C LYS A 99 0.22 0.30 -8.59
N THR A 100 1.10 -0.70 -8.67
CA THR A 100 0.90 -1.89 -9.52
C THR A 100 -0.38 -2.63 -9.15
N GLN A 101 -0.68 -2.77 -7.86
CA GLN A 101 -1.88 -3.44 -7.38
C GLN A 101 -3.14 -2.67 -7.76
N ARG A 102 -3.18 -1.35 -7.54
CA ARG A 102 -4.27 -0.48 -7.98
C ARG A 102 -4.46 -0.55 -9.49
N GLU A 103 -3.39 -0.39 -10.26
CA GLU A 103 -3.45 -0.51 -11.72
C GLU A 103 -4.01 -1.88 -12.10
N GLY A 104 -3.54 -3.00 -11.54
CA GLY A 104 -4.12 -4.32 -11.81
C GLY A 104 -5.62 -4.45 -11.55
N ILE A 105 -6.18 -3.71 -10.58
CA ILE A 105 -7.61 -3.73 -10.23
C ILE A 105 -8.45 -2.91 -11.22
N PHE A 106 -7.95 -1.76 -11.69
CA PHE A 106 -8.71 -0.84 -12.56
C PHE A 106 -8.35 -0.96 -14.05
N ASP A 107 -7.17 -1.49 -14.37
CA ASP A 107 -6.63 -1.68 -15.72
C ASP A 107 -7.08 -3.02 -16.32
N THR A 108 -7.62 -3.95 -15.51
CA THR A 108 -8.25 -5.19 -15.98
C THR A 108 -9.49 -4.97 -16.88
N CYS A 109 -9.92 -3.72 -17.11
CA CYS A 109 -10.84 -3.34 -18.18
C CYS A 109 -10.26 -3.43 -19.61
N GLU A 110 -8.98 -3.75 -19.81
CA GLU A 110 -8.42 -3.86 -21.18
C GLU A 110 -8.65 -5.20 -21.88
N LEU A 111 -9.08 -6.28 -21.20
CA LEU A 111 -8.97 -7.62 -21.80
C LEU A 111 -10.23 -8.35 -22.26
N GLU A 112 -11.45 -8.16 -21.72
CA GLU A 112 -12.59 -8.92 -22.30
C GLU A 112 -13.95 -8.25 -22.40
N PHE A 113 -14.29 -7.20 -21.65
CA PHE A 113 -15.62 -6.58 -21.78
C PHE A 113 -15.61 -5.10 -21.41
N CYS A 114 -15.45 -4.24 -22.41
CA CYS A 114 -16.01 -2.88 -22.40
C CYS A 114 -16.82 -2.72 -23.68
N PRO A 115 -18.01 -2.11 -23.66
CA PRO A 115 -18.81 -1.84 -24.86
C PRO A 115 -18.08 -0.95 -25.87
#